data_AF-A0A8E2EQK0-F1
#
_entry.id   AF-A0A8E2EQK0-F1
#
_cell.length_a   1.000
_cell.length_b   1.000
_cell.length_c   1.000
_cell.angle_alpha   90.00
_cell.angle_beta   90.00
_cell.angle_gamma   90.00
#
_symmetry.space_group_name_H-M   'P 1'
#
loop_
_entity.id
_entity.type
_entity.pdbx_description
1 polymer ?
#
loop_
_entity_poly.entity_id
_entity_poly.type
_entity_poly.pdbx_seq_one_letter_code
_entity_poly.pdbx_strand_id
1 'polypeptide(L)'
;MGASRQTPPESSDASRAAFEEFKQHCSGPRLNTSLTVLEALRKTHPDHHVTTVQPKSCALLEFAAAGKATAAFDSDSTESFDVERSWSAVGKGVDEREHPGELHDAVHFGRYAYSWEGRDFLVYEVGWLEPFRGPMLVYFVLSARTTAATNTNTNTNNNNVATTASGHHSADTDALLLAVGKWTSQLHDEIYVFDGGFWAKNRELWAAVQGASWDEVILDPATKANIMEDVLGFFDSQSLYRELAVPWKRGIIFHGVPGNGKTISIKALMGSLYARRPVAVPSLYVKSFQACQGPQYSIRAIFAQARQSAPCLLIFEDLDSLVTDETRSYFLNEVDGLESNDGILMIGSTNHLDRLDPAISKRPSRFDRKYHFKLPEEQEREAYAAFWKKKLVKNHKIEFPTELCPIIGKLTEGFSFAYLKELFVMALLTVARGGPVPADSAEECAEISAGATDAEPAGGNEKGEAENGKVKEADSAEKSKVPVKRTMAQVEIPEELRENVLLKVIQHQIKTLLDEMDNTKEDDWPSGRDRVKGVPRRVRTAMVC
;
A
#
# COMPACT_ATOMS: atom_id res chain seq x y z
N MET A 1 -66.83 -16.68 8.13
CA MET A 1 -66.19 -17.77 7.34
C MET A 1 -64.68 -17.70 7.59
N GLY A 2 -64.18 -18.55 8.50
CA GLY A 2 -62.73 -18.68 8.73
C GLY A 2 -62.18 -19.76 7.81
N ALA A 3 -61.36 -19.39 6.83
CA ALA A 3 -60.67 -20.35 6.00
C ALA A 3 -59.43 -20.86 6.75
N SER A 4 -59.54 -22.07 7.30
CA SER A 4 -58.39 -22.82 7.80
C SER A 4 -57.44 -23.09 6.63
N ARG A 5 -56.23 -22.51 6.67
CA ARG A 5 -55.14 -22.89 5.76
C ARG A 5 -54.73 -24.32 6.11
N GLN A 6 -55.21 -25.30 5.34
CA GLN A 6 -54.68 -26.65 5.37
C GLN A 6 -53.23 -26.62 4.91
N THR A 7 -52.30 -26.85 5.83
CA THR A 7 -50.93 -27.26 5.49
C THR A 7 -51.00 -28.57 4.70
N PRO A 8 -50.31 -28.68 3.55
CA PRO A 8 -50.32 -29.91 2.79
C PRO A 8 -49.66 -31.02 3.63
N PRO A 9 -50.10 -32.28 3.51
CA PRO A 9 -49.49 -33.38 4.23
C PRO A 9 -48.13 -33.65 3.59
N GLU A 10 -47.05 -33.07 4.13
CA GLU A 10 -45.71 -33.59 3.85
C GLU A 10 -45.66 -35.01 4.42
N SER A 11 -45.65 -36.01 3.53
CA SER A 11 -45.40 -37.38 3.93
C SER A 11 -44.03 -37.41 4.61
N SER A 12 -43.97 -37.74 5.91
CA SER A 12 -42.72 -37.72 6.69
C SER A 12 -41.61 -38.58 6.06
N ASP A 13 -41.96 -39.51 5.18
CA ASP A 13 -41.03 -40.33 4.41
C ASP A 13 -40.24 -39.55 3.35
N ALA A 14 -40.81 -38.53 2.72
CA ALA A 14 -40.09 -37.70 1.75
C ALA A 14 -39.04 -36.83 2.47
N SER A 15 -39.41 -36.23 3.59
CA SER A 15 -38.50 -35.47 4.43
C SER A 15 -37.43 -36.35 5.06
N ARG A 16 -37.76 -37.59 5.43
CA ARG A 16 -36.80 -38.59 5.91
C ARG A 16 -35.85 -39.07 4.82
N ALA A 17 -36.34 -39.28 3.60
CA ALA A 17 -35.51 -39.63 2.45
C ALA A 17 -34.52 -38.50 2.11
N ALA A 18 -35.00 -37.26 2.04
CA ALA A 18 -34.16 -36.08 1.85
C ALA A 18 -33.12 -35.91 2.98
N PHE A 19 -33.51 -36.18 4.23
CA PHE A 19 -32.59 -36.15 5.36
C PHE A 19 -31.54 -37.27 5.31
N GLU A 20 -31.91 -38.49 4.91
CA GLU A 20 -30.94 -39.59 4.80
C GLU A 20 -29.98 -39.37 3.61
N GLU A 21 -30.45 -38.78 2.51
CA GLU A 21 -29.61 -38.35 1.39
C GLU A 21 -28.65 -37.23 1.80
N PHE A 22 -29.15 -36.21 2.52
CA PHE A 22 -28.31 -35.16 3.11
C PHE A 22 -27.28 -35.74 4.09
N LYS A 23 -27.69 -36.65 4.96
CA LYS A 23 -26.82 -37.32 5.92
C LYS A 23 -25.78 -38.19 5.21
N GLN A 24 -26.14 -38.89 4.14
CA GLN A 24 -25.19 -39.67 3.34
C GLN A 24 -24.16 -38.75 2.65
N HIS A 25 -24.60 -37.61 2.12
CA HIS A 25 -23.70 -36.59 1.58
C HIS A 25 -22.72 -36.06 2.64
N CYS A 26 -23.22 -35.71 3.83
CA CYS A 26 -22.39 -35.18 4.91
C CYS A 26 -21.53 -36.25 5.63
N SER A 27 -21.88 -37.53 5.54
CA SER A 27 -21.17 -38.64 6.17
C SER A 27 -20.19 -39.35 5.22
N GLY A 28 -20.04 -38.87 3.99
CA GLY A 28 -19.14 -39.46 3.00
C GLY A 28 -17.66 -39.42 3.47
N PRO A 29 -16.88 -40.48 3.23
CA PRO A 29 -15.44 -40.48 3.52
C PRO A 29 -14.76 -39.39 2.67
N ARG A 30 -14.04 -38.48 3.33
CA ARG A 30 -13.31 -37.43 2.64
C ARG A 30 -12.11 -38.02 1.91
N LEU A 31 -12.12 -37.94 0.59
CA LEU A 31 -11.02 -38.37 -0.26
C LEU A 31 -9.92 -37.32 -0.25
N ASN A 32 -8.67 -37.75 -0.13
CA ASN A 32 -7.53 -36.88 -0.36
C ASN A 32 -7.36 -36.72 -1.88
N THR A 33 -7.93 -35.67 -2.46
CA THR A 33 -7.92 -35.40 -3.91
C THR A 33 -6.50 -35.45 -4.49
N SER A 34 -5.54 -34.85 -3.79
CA SER A 34 -4.13 -34.85 -4.22
C SER A 34 -3.57 -36.26 -4.35
N LEU A 35 -3.83 -37.14 -3.37
CA LEU A 35 -3.40 -38.54 -3.43
C LEU A 35 -4.12 -39.32 -4.53
N THR A 36 -5.42 -39.12 -4.70
CA THR A 36 -6.22 -39.78 -5.75
C THR A 36 -5.69 -39.43 -7.15
N VAL A 37 -5.41 -38.15 -7.40
CA VAL A 37 -4.84 -37.69 -8.68
C VAL A 37 -3.43 -38.24 -8.88
N LEU A 38 -2.60 -38.22 -7.83
CA LEU A 38 -1.25 -38.79 -7.86
C LEU A 38 -1.27 -40.29 -8.26
N GLU A 39 -2.16 -41.07 -7.65
CA GLU A 39 -2.32 -42.51 -7.96
C GLU A 39 -2.85 -42.73 -9.38
N ALA A 40 -3.83 -41.92 -9.80
CA ALA A 40 -4.37 -41.99 -11.16
C ALA A 40 -3.28 -41.73 -12.21
N LEU A 41 -2.48 -40.67 -12.04
CA LEU A 41 -1.37 -40.32 -12.94
C LEU A 41 -0.27 -41.40 -12.95
N ARG A 42 0.06 -41.99 -11.80
CA ARG A 42 1.02 -43.10 -11.74
C ARG A 42 0.53 -44.36 -12.45
N LYS A 43 -0.79 -44.60 -12.42
CA LYS A 43 -1.41 -45.74 -13.11
C LYS A 43 -1.46 -45.55 -14.62
N THR A 44 -1.77 -44.33 -15.09
CA THR A 44 -1.85 -44.02 -16.52
C THR A 44 -0.48 -43.84 -17.16
N HIS A 45 0.52 -43.40 -16.40
CA HIS A 45 1.90 -43.19 -16.85
C HIS A 45 2.90 -44.05 -16.06
N PRO A 46 2.87 -45.39 -16.20
CA PRO A 46 3.71 -46.28 -15.40
C PRO A 46 5.21 -46.03 -15.62
N ASP A 47 5.58 -45.63 -16.84
CA ASP A 47 6.96 -45.34 -17.23
C ASP A 47 7.45 -43.93 -16.82
N HIS A 48 6.68 -43.18 -16.03
CA HIS A 48 7.04 -41.84 -15.57
C HIS A 48 7.20 -41.76 -14.05
N HIS A 49 8.08 -40.88 -13.59
CA HIS A 49 8.08 -40.35 -12.23
C HIS A 49 7.09 -39.20 -12.14
N VAL A 50 6.14 -39.28 -11.20
CA VAL A 50 5.17 -38.21 -10.92
C VAL A 50 5.61 -37.44 -9.68
N THR A 51 5.89 -36.15 -9.84
CA THR A 51 6.31 -35.25 -8.76
C THR A 51 5.28 -34.15 -8.53
N THR A 52 4.81 -34.01 -7.30
CA THR A 52 3.85 -32.99 -6.90
C THR A 52 4.56 -31.70 -6.52
N VAL A 53 4.11 -30.57 -7.05
CA VAL A 53 4.78 -29.27 -6.95
C VAL A 53 3.76 -28.18 -6.63
N GLN A 54 4.09 -27.29 -5.68
CA GLN A 54 3.24 -26.16 -5.34
C GLN A 54 3.52 -24.96 -6.26
N PRO A 55 2.50 -24.35 -6.90
CA PRO A 55 2.68 -23.20 -7.79
C PRO A 55 3.38 -22.01 -7.12
N LYS A 56 3.12 -21.79 -5.81
CA LYS A 56 3.72 -20.69 -5.04
C LYS A 56 5.24 -20.77 -4.94
N SER A 57 5.81 -21.98 -4.90
CA SER A 57 7.26 -22.18 -4.80
C SER A 57 7.92 -22.34 -6.16
N CYS A 58 7.19 -22.86 -7.14
CA CYS A 58 7.69 -23.10 -8.49
C CYS A 58 6.62 -22.72 -9.52
N ALA A 59 6.70 -21.49 -10.02
CA ALA A 59 5.77 -20.94 -11.00
C ALA A 59 6.13 -21.44 -12.42
N LEU A 60 5.89 -22.73 -12.69
CA LEU A 60 6.30 -23.40 -13.93
C LEU A 60 5.78 -22.71 -15.20
N LEU A 61 4.50 -22.33 -15.20
CA LEU A 61 3.87 -21.69 -16.36
C LEU A 61 4.35 -20.24 -16.54
N GLU A 62 4.57 -19.49 -15.46
CA GLU A 62 5.14 -18.14 -15.52
C GLU A 62 6.60 -18.16 -16.02
N PHE A 63 7.38 -19.15 -15.58
CA PHE A 63 8.75 -19.36 -16.06
C PHE A 63 8.80 -19.63 -17.57
N ALA A 64 7.85 -20.44 -18.08
CA ALA A 64 7.69 -20.67 -19.50
C ALA A 64 7.21 -19.41 -20.25
N ALA A 65 6.22 -18.69 -19.71
CA ALA A 65 5.73 -17.43 -20.28
C ALA A 65 6.82 -16.34 -20.36
N ALA A 66 7.80 -16.36 -19.44
CA ALA A 66 8.99 -15.52 -19.48
C ALA A 66 10.05 -15.97 -20.52
N GLY A 67 9.74 -16.96 -21.36
CA GLY A 67 10.61 -17.48 -22.41
C GLY A 67 11.78 -18.33 -21.91
N LYS A 68 11.75 -18.77 -20.64
CA LYS A 68 12.81 -19.62 -20.06
C LYS A 68 12.60 -21.11 -20.33
N ALA A 69 11.37 -21.50 -20.65
CA ALA A 69 10.94 -22.84 -21.05
C ALA A 69 9.79 -22.71 -22.06
N THR A 70 9.39 -23.81 -22.67
CA THR A 70 8.18 -23.86 -23.49
C THR A 70 7.10 -24.65 -22.77
N ALA A 71 5.89 -24.11 -22.68
CA ALA A 71 4.72 -24.81 -22.17
C ALA A 71 3.60 -24.69 -23.22
N ALA A 72 3.29 -25.81 -23.89
CA ALA A 72 2.17 -25.87 -24.83
C ALA A 72 0.98 -26.54 -24.14
N PHE A 73 -0.12 -25.80 -23.99
CA PHE A 73 -1.35 -26.37 -23.46
C PHE A 73 -1.88 -27.43 -24.42
N ASP A 74 -2.22 -28.58 -23.85
CA ASP A 74 -2.69 -29.72 -24.58
C ASP A 74 -4.21 -29.63 -24.77
N SER A 75 -4.61 -29.02 -25.89
CA SER A 75 -6.01 -28.83 -26.26
C SER A 75 -6.52 -29.98 -27.12
N ASP A 76 -6.11 -31.22 -26.84
CA ASP A 76 -6.48 -32.40 -27.64
C ASP A 76 -7.97 -32.38 -28.02
N SER A 77 -8.30 -32.84 -29.23
CA SER A 77 -9.67 -32.85 -29.79
C SER A 77 -10.69 -33.67 -28.99
N THR A 78 -10.24 -34.31 -27.91
CA THR A 78 -11.02 -35.12 -26.98
C THR A 78 -11.47 -34.34 -25.74
N GLU A 79 -11.26 -33.01 -25.67
CA GLU A 79 -11.71 -32.13 -24.58
C GLU A 79 -11.34 -32.66 -23.17
N SER A 80 -10.14 -33.23 -23.05
CA SER A 80 -9.67 -33.86 -21.80
C SER A 80 -9.07 -32.83 -20.82
N PHE A 81 -9.75 -31.71 -20.66
CA PHE A 81 -9.39 -30.59 -19.79
C PHE A 81 -10.64 -29.96 -19.16
N ASP A 82 -10.46 -29.27 -18.03
CA ASP A 82 -11.46 -28.41 -17.40
C ASP A 82 -10.89 -27.00 -17.33
N VAL A 83 -11.45 -26.12 -18.16
CA VAL A 83 -11.02 -24.73 -18.28
C VAL A 83 -12.25 -23.85 -18.27
N GLU A 84 -12.34 -22.98 -17.27
CA GLU A 84 -13.36 -21.96 -17.20
C GLU A 84 -12.90 -20.73 -17.96
N ARG A 85 -13.62 -20.37 -19.02
CA ARG A 85 -13.39 -19.10 -19.72
C ARG A 85 -14.15 -18.00 -19.01
N SER A 86 -13.41 -17.09 -18.40
CA SER A 86 -13.94 -15.91 -17.74
C SER A 86 -13.74 -14.67 -18.61
N TRP A 87 -14.71 -13.77 -18.55
CA TRP A 87 -14.59 -12.44 -19.14
C TRP A 87 -14.37 -11.43 -18.03
N SER A 88 -13.42 -10.51 -18.24
CA SER A 88 -13.22 -9.36 -17.37
C SER A 88 -13.45 -8.07 -18.16
N ALA A 89 -14.10 -7.10 -17.51
CA ALA A 89 -14.20 -5.76 -18.07
C ALA A 89 -12.81 -5.10 -18.03
N VAL A 90 -12.50 -4.30 -19.06
CA VAL A 90 -11.35 -3.39 -18.95
C VAL A 90 -11.60 -2.35 -17.86
N GLY A 91 -10.53 -1.98 -17.15
CA GLY A 91 -10.60 -1.04 -16.03
C GLY A 91 -11.27 0.28 -16.41
N LYS A 92 -11.98 0.88 -15.44
CA LYS A 92 -12.69 2.16 -15.61
C LYS A 92 -11.72 3.25 -16.06
N GLY A 93 -11.71 3.56 -17.35
CA GLY A 93 -10.76 4.49 -17.97
C GLY A 93 -10.54 4.22 -19.46
N VAL A 94 -10.81 3.01 -19.91
CA VAL A 94 -11.00 2.67 -21.33
C VAL A 94 -12.48 2.86 -21.66
N ASP A 95 -12.82 3.37 -22.85
CA ASP A 95 -14.21 3.48 -23.27
C ASP A 95 -14.83 2.07 -23.33
N GLU A 96 -15.68 1.75 -22.34
CA GLU A 96 -16.38 0.47 -22.21
C GLU A 96 -17.20 0.13 -23.48
N ARG A 97 -17.51 1.13 -24.32
CA ARG A 97 -18.21 0.94 -25.60
C ARG A 97 -17.30 0.50 -26.74
N GLU A 98 -16.00 0.75 -26.64
CA GLU A 98 -15.03 0.47 -27.72
C GLU A 98 -14.20 -0.79 -27.44
N HIS A 99 -14.04 -1.20 -26.18
CA HIS A 99 -13.22 -2.37 -25.82
C HIS A 99 -14.07 -3.59 -25.43
N PRO A 100 -13.90 -4.75 -26.09
CA PRO A 100 -14.71 -5.95 -25.86
C PRO A 100 -14.42 -6.67 -24.52
N GLY A 101 -13.70 -6.02 -23.59
CA GLY A 101 -13.09 -6.65 -22.40
C GLY A 101 -11.95 -7.63 -22.73
N GLU A 102 -11.54 -8.41 -21.74
CA GLU A 102 -10.50 -9.43 -21.86
C GLU A 102 -11.06 -10.81 -21.50
N LEU A 103 -10.63 -11.83 -22.23
CA LEU A 103 -10.95 -13.22 -21.92
C LEU A 103 -9.75 -13.84 -21.21
N HIS A 104 -10.01 -14.52 -20.10
CA HIS A 104 -9.01 -15.27 -19.35
C HIS A 104 -9.51 -16.69 -19.11
N ASP A 105 -8.63 -17.65 -19.34
CA ASP A 105 -8.89 -19.06 -19.11
C ASP A 105 -8.36 -19.44 -17.72
N ALA A 106 -9.25 -19.90 -16.85
CA ALA A 106 -8.93 -20.45 -15.54
C ALA A 106 -8.90 -21.97 -15.64
N VAL A 107 -7.70 -22.55 -15.61
CA VAL A 107 -7.48 -23.99 -15.76
C VAL A 107 -7.72 -24.70 -14.41
N HIS A 108 -8.77 -25.50 -14.33
CA HIS A 108 -9.04 -26.37 -13.19
C HIS A 108 -8.40 -27.75 -13.38
N PHE A 109 -8.34 -28.25 -14.62
CA PHE A 109 -7.60 -29.45 -14.97
C PHE A 109 -7.02 -29.28 -16.37
N GLY A 110 -5.70 -29.30 -16.49
CA GLY A 110 -5.03 -29.14 -17.78
C GLY A 110 -3.73 -29.91 -17.84
N ARG A 111 -3.30 -30.24 -19.06
CA ARG A 111 -2.00 -30.84 -19.34
C ARG A 111 -1.21 -29.91 -20.25
N TYR A 112 0.10 -29.83 -20.01
CA TYR A 112 1.03 -29.07 -20.83
C TYR A 112 2.18 -29.97 -21.27
N ALA A 113 2.52 -29.92 -22.56
CA ALA A 113 3.81 -30.38 -23.04
C ALA A 113 4.85 -29.32 -22.68
N TYR A 114 5.77 -29.68 -21.78
CA TYR A 114 6.72 -28.75 -21.19
C TYR A 114 8.15 -29.13 -21.57
N SER A 115 8.93 -28.19 -22.11
CA SER A 115 10.33 -28.44 -22.49
C SER A 115 11.24 -27.37 -21.91
N TRP A 116 12.36 -27.80 -21.33
CA TRP A 116 13.36 -26.94 -20.71
C TRP A 116 14.76 -27.54 -20.88
N GLU A 117 15.69 -26.76 -21.44
CA GLU A 117 17.09 -27.18 -21.68
C GLU A 117 17.23 -28.55 -22.39
N GLY A 118 16.32 -28.83 -23.34
CA GLY A 118 16.32 -30.08 -24.11
C GLY A 118 15.75 -31.30 -23.35
N ARG A 119 15.11 -31.08 -22.20
CA ARG A 119 14.40 -32.10 -21.42
C ARG A 119 12.90 -31.87 -21.53
N ASP A 120 12.17 -32.94 -21.76
CA ASP A 120 10.72 -32.91 -21.94
C ASP A 120 9.99 -33.47 -20.72
N PHE A 121 8.89 -32.82 -20.37
CA PHE A 121 8.05 -33.13 -19.23
C PHE A 121 6.57 -33.04 -19.64
N LEU A 122 5.73 -33.82 -18.97
CA LEU A 122 4.28 -33.56 -18.96
C LEU A 122 3.93 -32.86 -17.65
N VAL A 123 3.35 -31.68 -17.72
CA VAL A 123 2.92 -30.93 -16.53
C VAL A 123 1.41 -30.92 -16.49
N TYR A 124 0.83 -31.47 -15.42
CA TYR A 124 -0.59 -31.33 -15.15
C TYR A 124 -0.83 -30.21 -14.16
N GLU A 125 -1.77 -29.32 -14.46
CA GLU A 125 -2.30 -28.30 -13.58
C GLU A 125 -3.65 -28.77 -13.06
N VAL A 126 -3.78 -28.94 -11.74
CA VAL A 126 -4.99 -29.49 -11.13
C VAL A 126 -5.41 -28.63 -9.95
N GLY A 127 -6.60 -28.06 -10.06
CA GLY A 127 -7.27 -27.26 -9.05
C GLY A 127 -8.48 -27.98 -8.46
N TRP A 128 -8.71 -27.80 -7.16
CA TRP A 128 -9.90 -28.31 -6.48
C TRP A 128 -10.25 -27.46 -5.26
N LEU A 129 -11.48 -27.58 -4.77
CA LEU A 129 -11.90 -26.95 -3.52
C LEU A 129 -11.62 -27.88 -2.34
N GLU A 130 -10.73 -27.47 -1.45
CA GLU A 130 -10.43 -28.19 -0.22
C GLU A 130 -11.29 -27.64 0.93
N PRO A 131 -12.09 -28.48 1.61
CA PRO A 131 -12.89 -28.03 2.74
C PRO A 131 -12.04 -27.34 3.80
N PHE A 132 -12.50 -26.16 4.25
CA PHE A 132 -11.82 -25.34 5.27
C PHE A 132 -10.47 -24.72 4.87
N ARG A 133 -9.94 -25.01 3.67
CA ARG A 133 -8.71 -24.37 3.13
C ARG A 133 -8.95 -23.51 1.89
N GLY A 134 -10.08 -23.71 1.20
CA GLY A 134 -10.43 -22.96 -0.01
C GLY A 134 -9.87 -23.61 -1.27
N PRO A 135 -9.70 -22.85 -2.38
CA PRO A 135 -9.18 -23.39 -3.62
C PRO A 135 -7.71 -23.79 -3.46
N MET A 136 -7.42 -25.02 -3.87
CA MET A 136 -6.08 -25.58 -3.99
C MET A 136 -5.71 -25.64 -5.47
N LEU A 137 -4.44 -25.40 -5.77
CA LEU A 137 -3.86 -25.58 -7.09
C LEU A 137 -2.51 -26.27 -6.93
N VAL A 138 -2.29 -27.32 -7.72
CA VAL A 138 -1.07 -28.14 -7.65
C VAL A 138 -0.63 -28.54 -9.05
N TYR A 139 0.69 -28.51 -9.27
CA TYR A 139 1.31 -29.07 -10.47
C TYR A 139 1.75 -30.51 -10.24
N PHE A 140 1.52 -31.39 -11.21
CA PHE A 140 2.13 -32.72 -11.26
C PHE A 140 3.08 -32.77 -12.45
N VAL A 141 4.38 -32.82 -12.17
CA VAL A 141 5.44 -32.90 -13.17
C VAL A 141 5.81 -34.35 -13.40
N LEU A 142 5.64 -34.79 -14.64
CA LEU A 142 5.97 -36.14 -15.09
C LEU A 142 7.22 -36.10 -15.95
N SER A 143 8.19 -36.94 -15.60
CA SER A 143 9.42 -37.17 -16.37
C SER A 143 9.61 -38.67 -16.59
N ALA A 144 10.17 -39.06 -17.73
CA ALA A 144 10.40 -40.46 -18.04
C ALA A 144 11.29 -41.12 -16.98
N ARG A 145 10.97 -42.37 -16.60
CA ARG A 145 11.85 -43.20 -15.78
C ARG A 145 13.07 -43.54 -16.61
N THR A 146 14.19 -42.89 -16.33
CA THR A 146 15.47 -43.36 -16.84
C THR A 146 15.73 -44.72 -16.19
N THR A 147 15.82 -45.79 -16.99
CA THR A 147 16.35 -47.07 -16.52
C THR A 147 17.69 -46.78 -15.90
N ALA A 148 17.86 -47.08 -14.60
CA ALA A 148 19.07 -46.82 -13.86
C ALA A 148 20.29 -47.28 -14.68
N ALA A 149 20.97 -46.32 -15.33
CA ALA A 149 22.33 -46.53 -15.72
C ALA A 149 23.07 -46.74 -14.40
N THR A 150 23.68 -47.91 -14.25
CA THR A 150 24.61 -48.26 -13.20
C THR A 150 25.62 -47.12 -13.03
N ASN A 151 25.36 -46.23 -12.07
CA ASN A 151 26.28 -45.17 -11.68
C ASN A 151 27.50 -45.80 -11.02
N THR A 152 28.46 -46.25 -11.84
CA THR A 152 29.86 -46.34 -11.45
C THR A 152 30.51 -45.00 -11.78
N ASN A 153 30.27 -44.01 -10.94
CA ASN A 153 31.10 -42.80 -10.94
C ASN A 153 31.29 -42.31 -9.50
N THR A 154 32.28 -42.91 -8.84
CA THR A 154 32.94 -42.31 -7.69
C THR A 154 33.79 -41.14 -8.20
N ASN A 155 33.26 -39.92 -8.13
CA ASN A 155 34.11 -38.74 -8.13
C ASN A 155 33.68 -37.82 -6.99
N THR A 156 34.26 -38.09 -5.83
CA THR A 156 34.35 -37.17 -4.69
C THR A 156 35.19 -35.97 -5.14
N ASN A 157 34.55 -34.81 -5.31
CA ASN A 157 35.09 -33.47 -4.99
C ASN A 157 34.10 -32.39 -5.46
N ASN A 158 33.01 -32.22 -4.71
CA ASN A 158 32.39 -30.90 -4.51
C ASN A 158 31.38 -31.00 -3.37
N ASN A 159 31.72 -30.38 -2.24
CA ASN A 159 30.82 -30.25 -1.10
C ASN A 159 29.76 -29.18 -1.41
N ASN A 160 28.49 -29.57 -1.18
CA ASN A 160 27.27 -28.76 -1.11
C ASN A 160 26.37 -28.63 -2.35
N VAL A 161 26.13 -29.73 -3.07
CA VAL A 161 24.77 -30.02 -3.55
C VAL A 161 24.45 -31.44 -3.14
N ALA A 162 23.73 -31.60 -2.03
CA ALA A 162 23.08 -32.87 -1.75
C ALA A 162 21.98 -33.04 -2.81
N THR A 163 22.34 -33.59 -3.98
CA THR A 163 21.36 -34.28 -4.82
C THR A 163 20.85 -35.40 -3.93
N THR A 164 19.68 -35.19 -3.31
CA THR A 164 18.96 -36.23 -2.61
C THR A 164 18.60 -37.27 -3.64
N ALA A 165 19.51 -38.22 -3.86
CA ALA A 165 19.27 -39.49 -4.53
C ALA A 165 18.37 -40.36 -3.64
N SER A 166 17.24 -39.80 -3.21
CA SER A 166 16.10 -40.59 -2.77
C SER A 166 15.41 -40.98 -4.08
N GLY A 167 15.41 -42.25 -4.46
CA GLY A 167 14.85 -42.75 -5.73
C GLY A 167 13.33 -42.55 -5.92
N HIS A 168 12.76 -41.52 -5.29
CA HIS A 168 11.37 -41.09 -5.30
C HIS A 168 11.08 -40.05 -6.39
N HIS A 169 12.07 -39.24 -6.80
CA HIS A 169 11.95 -38.19 -7.81
C HIS A 169 13.01 -38.33 -8.91
N SER A 170 12.75 -37.72 -10.06
CA SER A 170 13.66 -37.72 -11.21
C SER A 170 14.68 -36.58 -11.08
N ALA A 171 15.96 -36.87 -11.36
CA ALA A 171 17.02 -35.87 -11.38
C ALA A 171 16.73 -34.73 -12.39
N ASP A 172 16.01 -35.04 -13.47
CA ASP A 172 15.61 -34.03 -14.45
C ASP A 172 14.55 -33.08 -13.90
N THR A 173 13.60 -33.61 -13.14
CA THR A 173 12.59 -32.81 -12.45
C THR A 173 13.23 -31.96 -11.36
N ASP A 174 14.17 -32.49 -10.57
CA ASP A 174 14.86 -31.72 -9.52
C ASP A 174 15.61 -30.52 -10.10
N ALA A 175 16.33 -30.72 -11.21
CA ALA A 175 17.04 -29.64 -11.90
C ALA A 175 16.08 -28.54 -12.40
N LEU A 176 14.94 -28.94 -13.00
CA LEU A 176 13.89 -28.01 -13.42
C LEU A 176 13.35 -27.22 -12.21
N LEU A 177 13.00 -27.89 -11.12
CA LEU A 177 12.43 -27.24 -9.93
C LEU A 177 13.41 -26.30 -9.24
N LEU A 178 14.70 -26.61 -9.23
CA LEU A 178 15.73 -25.70 -8.72
C LEU A 178 15.87 -24.46 -9.60
N ALA A 179 15.86 -24.60 -10.92
CA ALA A 179 15.92 -23.48 -11.85
C ALA A 179 14.67 -22.58 -11.74
N VAL A 180 13.49 -23.20 -11.76
CA VAL A 180 12.20 -22.51 -11.65
C VAL A 180 12.07 -21.87 -10.27
N GLY A 181 12.35 -22.59 -9.19
CA GLY A 181 12.28 -22.06 -7.83
C GLY A 181 13.23 -20.88 -7.60
N LYS A 182 14.46 -20.95 -8.13
CA LYS A 182 15.39 -19.81 -8.13
C LYS A 182 14.79 -18.61 -8.86
N TRP A 183 14.21 -18.82 -10.04
CA TRP A 183 13.56 -17.74 -10.79
C TRP A 183 12.31 -17.20 -10.07
N THR A 184 11.44 -18.06 -9.52
CA THR A 184 10.24 -17.66 -8.78
C THR A 184 10.60 -16.86 -7.53
N SER A 185 11.73 -17.12 -6.89
CA SER A 185 12.22 -16.35 -5.73
C SER A 185 12.68 -14.93 -6.09
N GLN A 186 12.98 -14.66 -7.37
CA GLN A 186 13.37 -13.34 -7.85
C GLN A 186 12.13 -12.48 -8.15
N LEU A 187 12.29 -11.17 -8.03
CA LEU A 187 11.30 -10.18 -8.46
C LEU A 187 11.52 -9.89 -9.95
N HIS A 188 10.45 -9.96 -10.75
CA HIS A 188 10.46 -9.67 -12.18
C HIS A 188 9.58 -8.44 -12.44
N ASP A 189 10.13 -7.25 -12.22
CA ASP A 189 9.41 -5.97 -12.33
C ASP A 189 8.18 -5.90 -11.39
N GLU A 190 8.43 -6.27 -10.13
CA GLU A 190 7.40 -6.50 -9.11
C GLU A 190 7.84 -5.96 -7.75
N ILE A 191 6.87 -5.62 -6.91
CA ILE A 191 7.09 -5.19 -5.52
C ILE A 191 6.33 -6.15 -4.60
N TYR A 192 6.97 -6.59 -3.52
CA TYR A 192 6.28 -7.37 -2.49
C TYR A 192 5.32 -6.46 -1.71
N VAL A 193 4.04 -6.83 -1.66
CA VAL A 193 3.00 -6.16 -0.88
C VAL A 193 2.43 -7.16 0.13
N PHE A 194 2.46 -6.80 1.41
CA PHE A 194 1.83 -7.58 2.47
C PHE A 194 0.45 -7.03 2.77
N ASP A 195 -0.57 -7.86 2.56
CA ASP A 195 -1.96 -7.56 2.85
C ASP A 195 -2.74 -8.85 3.17
N GLY A 196 -3.76 -8.77 4.02
CA GLY A 196 -4.59 -9.93 4.39
C GLY A 196 -3.83 -11.12 5.00
N GLY A 197 -2.61 -10.92 5.52
CA GLY A 197 -1.80 -11.97 6.13
C GLY A 197 -0.84 -12.72 5.21
N PHE A 198 -0.65 -12.27 3.97
CA PHE A 198 0.29 -12.90 3.03
C PHE A 198 1.02 -11.88 2.16
N TRP A 199 2.16 -12.29 1.62
CA TRP A 199 2.91 -11.53 0.62
C TRP A 199 2.38 -11.85 -0.77
N ALA A 200 2.11 -10.80 -1.56
CA ALA A 200 1.80 -10.88 -2.98
C ALA A 200 2.81 -10.04 -3.77
N LYS A 201 3.12 -10.46 -4.99
CA LYS A 201 3.90 -9.66 -5.94
C LYS A 201 2.96 -8.72 -6.68
N ASN A 202 3.28 -7.42 -6.70
CA ASN A 202 2.41 -6.40 -7.27
C ASN A 202 3.12 -5.62 -8.39
N ARG A 203 2.69 -5.84 -9.64
CA ARG A 203 3.20 -5.16 -10.85
C ARG A 203 2.64 -3.75 -11.03
N GLU A 204 1.42 -3.50 -10.57
CA GLU A 204 0.79 -2.17 -10.66
C GLU A 204 1.55 -1.15 -9.81
N LEU A 205 1.90 -1.54 -8.58
CA LEU A 205 2.71 -0.73 -7.67
C LEU A 205 4.12 -0.54 -8.24
N TRP A 206 4.70 -1.57 -8.86
CA TRP A 206 5.97 -1.44 -9.57
C TRP A 206 5.90 -0.37 -10.66
N ALA A 207 4.92 -0.45 -11.56
CA ALA A 207 4.73 0.53 -12.63
C ALA A 207 4.53 1.95 -12.08
N ALA A 208 3.76 2.09 -11.00
CA ALA A 208 3.56 3.38 -10.32
C ALA A 208 4.84 3.93 -9.69
N VAL A 209 5.74 3.07 -9.20
CA VAL A 209 7.03 3.46 -8.62
C VAL A 209 8.03 3.85 -9.71
N GLN A 210 8.07 3.15 -10.85
CA GLN A 210 8.96 3.49 -11.96
C GLN A 210 8.65 4.86 -12.58
N GLY A 211 7.40 5.33 -12.49
CA GLY A 211 7.01 6.68 -12.89
C GLY A 211 7.39 7.77 -11.89
N ALA A 212 7.70 7.42 -10.64
CA ALA A 212 7.98 8.39 -9.59
C ALA A 212 9.46 8.79 -9.58
N SER A 213 9.75 10.09 -9.71
CA SER A 213 11.10 10.62 -9.59
C SER A 213 11.19 11.68 -8.49
N TRP A 214 12.39 11.88 -7.98
CA TRP A 214 12.67 12.95 -7.04
C TRP A 214 12.34 14.34 -7.62
N ASP A 215 12.37 14.52 -8.94
CA ASP A 215 12.01 15.78 -9.60
C ASP A 215 10.53 16.14 -9.46
N GLU A 216 9.68 15.14 -9.19
CA GLU A 216 8.25 15.34 -8.91
C GLU A 216 7.98 15.64 -7.43
N VAL A 217 8.96 15.41 -6.56
CA VAL A 217 8.85 15.66 -5.12
C VAL A 217 9.33 17.07 -4.83
N ILE A 218 8.36 17.96 -4.60
CA ILE A 218 8.62 19.32 -4.14
C ILE A 218 8.77 19.26 -2.61
N LEU A 219 9.99 19.55 -2.17
CA LEU A 219 10.40 19.61 -0.76
C LEU A 219 11.62 20.53 -0.67
N ASP A 220 11.83 21.12 0.50
CA ASP A 220 13.10 21.78 0.85
C ASP A 220 14.32 20.98 0.34
N PRO A 221 15.19 21.59 -0.48
CA PRO A 221 16.32 20.90 -1.11
C PRO A 221 17.27 20.25 -0.11
N ALA A 222 17.50 20.86 1.05
CA ALA A 222 18.38 20.31 2.08
C ALA A 222 17.76 19.05 2.71
N THR A 223 16.46 19.09 3.05
CA THR A 223 15.72 17.95 3.56
C THR A 223 15.71 16.79 2.56
N LYS A 224 15.47 17.08 1.29
CA LYS A 224 15.51 16.10 0.19
C LYS A 224 16.90 15.43 0.08
N ALA A 225 17.97 16.21 0.09
CA ALA A 225 19.34 15.69 0.04
C ALA A 225 19.65 14.80 1.25
N ASN A 226 19.27 15.23 2.46
CA ASN A 226 19.48 14.45 3.68
C ASN A 226 18.75 13.10 3.66
N ILE A 227 17.49 13.07 3.20
CA ILE A 227 16.73 11.82 3.06
C ILE A 227 17.42 10.87 2.07
N MET A 228 17.86 11.40 0.92
CA MET A 228 18.57 10.61 -0.09
C MET A 228 19.88 10.06 0.45
N GLU A 229 20.67 10.87 1.15
CA GLU A 229 21.93 10.45 1.76
C GLU A 229 21.72 9.38 2.85
N ASP A 230 20.75 9.57 3.74
CA ASP A 230 20.47 8.61 4.82
C ASP A 230 20.03 7.24 4.28
N VAL A 231 19.26 7.20 3.19
CA VAL A 231 18.76 5.95 2.61
C VAL A 231 19.78 5.33 1.65
N LEU A 232 20.27 6.07 0.66
CA LEU A 232 21.20 5.54 -0.32
C LEU A 232 22.57 5.25 0.30
N GLY A 233 23.06 6.17 1.15
CA GLY A 233 24.32 6.04 1.86
C GLY A 233 24.32 4.87 2.85
N PHE A 234 23.17 4.53 3.46
CA PHE A 234 23.05 3.33 4.29
C PHE A 234 23.40 2.05 3.52
N PHE A 235 22.88 1.91 2.30
CA PHE A 235 23.16 0.74 1.46
C PHE A 235 24.58 0.76 0.88
N ASP A 236 25.12 1.95 0.57
CA ASP A 236 26.51 2.10 0.10
C ASP A 236 27.55 1.81 1.19
N SER A 237 27.18 1.99 2.46
CA SER A 237 28.09 1.87 3.61
C SER A 237 28.17 0.46 4.22
N GLN A 238 27.68 -0.60 3.54
CA GLN A 238 27.64 -1.97 4.08
C GLN A 238 28.99 -2.43 4.65
N SER A 239 30.09 -2.19 3.93
CA SER A 239 31.44 -2.58 4.34
C SER A 239 31.88 -1.87 5.62
N LEU A 240 31.56 -0.58 5.76
CA LEU A 240 31.88 0.23 6.93
C LEU A 240 31.17 -0.29 8.19
N TYR A 241 29.88 -0.62 8.08
CA TYR A 241 29.13 -1.23 9.18
C TYR A 241 29.79 -2.54 9.65
N ARG A 242 30.21 -3.38 8.69
CA ARG A 242 30.88 -4.65 8.98
C ARG A 242 32.25 -4.44 9.63
N GLU A 243 33.05 -3.50 9.14
CA GLU A 243 34.38 -3.17 9.68
C GLU A 243 34.30 -2.65 11.12
N LEU A 244 33.32 -1.79 11.41
CA LEU A 244 33.10 -1.23 12.74
C LEU A 244 32.36 -2.18 13.70
N ALA A 245 31.97 -3.37 13.23
CA ALA A 245 31.15 -4.34 13.97
C ALA A 245 29.85 -3.74 14.57
N VAL A 246 29.23 -2.81 13.83
CA VAL A 246 27.97 -2.17 14.21
C VAL A 246 26.82 -2.84 13.45
N PRO A 247 25.65 -3.09 14.07
CA PRO A 247 24.49 -3.67 13.39
C PRO A 247 24.11 -2.87 12.14
N TRP A 248 24.02 -3.54 10.99
CA TRP A 248 23.69 -2.88 9.72
C TRP A 248 22.18 -2.80 9.54
N LYS A 249 21.53 -2.02 10.40
CA LYS A 249 20.08 -1.76 10.34
C LYS A 249 19.81 -0.29 10.63
N ARG A 250 18.73 0.26 10.06
CA ARG A 250 18.34 1.66 10.28
C ARG A 250 16.82 1.82 10.21
N GLY A 251 16.26 2.76 10.98
CA GLY A 251 14.85 3.11 10.90
C GLY A 251 14.63 4.60 10.73
N ILE A 252 13.78 4.97 9.79
CA ILE A 252 13.43 6.35 9.48
C ILE A 252 11.91 6.52 9.65
N ILE A 253 11.49 7.60 10.30
CA ILE A 253 10.07 8.00 10.36
C ILE A 253 9.83 9.24 9.51
N PHE A 254 8.86 9.16 8.61
CA PHE A 254 8.27 10.31 7.93
C PHE A 254 7.00 10.70 8.67
N HIS A 255 6.98 11.89 9.27
CA HIS A 255 5.82 12.37 10.02
C HIS A 255 5.42 13.78 9.58
N GLY A 256 4.19 14.17 9.89
CA GLY A 256 3.67 15.50 9.61
C GLY A 256 2.26 15.46 9.04
N VAL A 257 1.72 16.62 8.70
CA VAL A 257 0.35 16.78 8.21
C VAL A 257 0.07 15.94 6.95
N PRO A 258 -1.15 15.39 6.81
CA PRO A 258 -1.52 14.59 5.64
C PRO A 258 -1.46 15.44 4.36
N GLY A 259 -1.14 14.80 3.23
CA GLY A 259 -1.13 15.47 1.94
C GLY A 259 0.13 16.27 1.60
N ASN A 260 1.20 16.21 2.40
CA ASN A 260 2.46 16.95 2.16
C ASN A 260 3.61 16.07 1.66
N GLY A 261 3.32 15.03 0.88
CA GLY A 261 4.35 14.36 0.10
C GLY A 261 5.11 13.19 0.77
N LYS A 262 4.66 12.68 1.92
CA LYS A 262 5.25 11.48 2.57
C LYS A 262 5.28 10.26 1.63
N THR A 263 4.11 9.87 1.09
CA THR A 263 3.97 8.69 0.21
C THR A 263 4.68 8.85 -1.13
N ILE A 264 4.65 10.03 -1.77
CA ILE A 264 5.37 10.24 -3.03
C ILE A 264 6.90 10.21 -2.82
N SER A 265 7.39 10.70 -1.66
CA SER A 265 8.81 10.58 -1.31
C SER A 265 9.24 9.13 -1.12
N ILE A 266 8.40 8.30 -0.49
CA ILE A 266 8.64 6.85 -0.39
C ILE A 266 8.71 6.22 -1.79
N LYS A 267 7.76 6.55 -2.68
CA LYS A 267 7.79 6.04 -4.07
C LYS A 267 9.05 6.45 -4.82
N ALA A 268 9.47 7.72 -4.72
CA ALA A 268 10.70 8.21 -5.34
C ALA A 268 11.96 7.52 -4.78
N LEU A 269 11.99 7.23 -3.48
CA LEU A 269 13.04 6.43 -2.85
C LEU A 269 13.09 5.00 -3.40
N MET A 270 11.94 4.33 -3.48
CA MET A 270 11.85 2.98 -4.06
C MET A 270 12.36 2.98 -5.51
N GLY A 271 11.93 3.94 -6.33
CA GLY A 271 12.40 4.08 -7.71
C GLY A 271 13.92 4.28 -7.78
N SER A 272 14.46 5.14 -6.92
CA SER A 272 15.91 5.37 -6.82
C SER A 272 16.66 4.09 -6.44
N LEU A 273 16.14 3.29 -5.49
CA LEU A 273 16.73 2.03 -5.06
C LEU A 273 16.72 0.95 -6.13
N TYR A 274 15.66 0.89 -6.95
CA TYR A 274 15.58 -0.02 -8.09
C TYR A 274 16.48 0.40 -9.25
N ALA A 275 16.71 1.71 -9.42
CA ALA A 275 17.62 2.24 -10.43
C ALA A 275 19.11 2.05 -10.07
N ARG A 276 19.44 1.66 -8.83
CA ARG A 276 20.83 1.46 -8.37
C ARG A 276 21.55 0.40 -9.20
N ARG A 277 22.85 0.65 -9.40
CA ARG A 277 23.80 -0.27 -10.04
C ARG A 277 25.01 -0.46 -9.12
N PRO A 278 25.61 -1.66 -9.05
CA PRO A 278 25.32 -2.85 -9.86
C PRO A 278 24.10 -3.67 -9.37
N VAL A 279 23.71 -3.52 -8.11
CA VAL A 279 22.64 -4.30 -7.47
C VAL A 279 21.49 -3.37 -7.09
N ALA A 280 20.30 -3.69 -7.59
CA ALA A 280 19.05 -3.05 -7.17
C ALA A 280 18.65 -3.53 -5.77
N VAL A 281 18.05 -2.66 -4.98
CA VAL A 281 17.58 -2.99 -3.62
C VAL A 281 16.06 -3.19 -3.64
N PRO A 282 15.56 -4.41 -3.33
CA PRO A 282 14.14 -4.67 -3.30
C PRO A 282 13.44 -3.88 -2.19
N SER A 283 12.20 -3.48 -2.48
CA SER A 283 11.30 -2.83 -1.52
C SER A 283 10.15 -3.76 -1.15
N LEU A 284 9.84 -3.82 0.14
CA LEU A 284 8.71 -4.57 0.70
C LEU A 284 7.74 -3.57 1.31
N TYR A 285 6.48 -3.63 0.88
CA TYR A 285 5.46 -2.67 1.24
C TYR A 285 4.37 -3.32 2.11
N VAL A 286 4.15 -2.80 3.31
CA VAL A 286 3.16 -3.34 4.26
C VAL A 286 1.93 -2.45 4.30
N LYS A 287 0.76 -3.02 3.98
CA LYS A 287 -0.54 -2.32 4.06
C LYS A 287 -1.25 -2.53 5.39
N SER A 288 -1.17 -3.74 5.95
CA SER A 288 -1.96 -4.13 7.12
C SER A 288 -1.30 -5.26 7.89
N PHE A 289 -1.49 -5.27 9.22
CA PHE A 289 -1.17 -6.45 10.05
C PHE A 289 -2.36 -7.41 10.20
N GLN A 290 -3.55 -7.05 9.69
CA GLN A 290 -4.74 -7.88 9.83
C GLN A 290 -4.64 -9.16 9.00
N ALA A 291 -4.90 -10.28 9.65
CA ALA A 291 -4.89 -11.61 9.06
C ALA A 291 -5.80 -12.53 9.85
N CYS A 292 -6.32 -13.59 9.21
CA CYS A 292 -7.10 -14.62 9.90
C CYS A 292 -6.33 -15.30 11.04
N GLN A 293 -4.99 -15.38 10.92
CA GLN A 293 -4.11 -15.97 11.94
C GLN A 293 -3.69 -14.99 13.05
N GLY A 294 -4.17 -13.75 12.99
CA GLY A 294 -3.87 -12.69 13.94
C GLY A 294 -2.62 -11.88 13.61
N PRO A 295 -2.47 -10.69 14.22
CA PRO A 295 -1.43 -9.73 13.87
C PRO A 295 -0.02 -10.16 14.27
N GLN A 296 0.13 -11.02 15.29
CA GLN A 296 1.43 -11.57 15.68
C GLN A 296 2.05 -12.42 14.56
N TYR A 297 1.24 -13.26 13.91
CA TYR A 297 1.69 -14.03 12.75
C TYR A 297 2.12 -13.10 11.62
N SER A 298 1.30 -12.09 11.31
CA SER A 298 1.60 -11.11 10.26
C SER A 298 2.93 -10.41 10.49
N ILE A 299 3.15 -9.87 11.68
CA ILE A 299 4.39 -9.19 12.05
C ILE A 299 5.59 -10.12 11.86
N ARG A 300 5.51 -11.37 12.35
CA ARG A 300 6.60 -12.35 12.17
C ARG A 300 6.84 -12.68 10.69
N ALA A 301 5.78 -12.89 9.91
CA ALA A 301 5.87 -13.18 8.48
C ALA A 301 6.47 -12.02 7.67
N ILE A 302 6.17 -10.78 8.07
CA ILE A 302 6.72 -9.58 7.45
C ILE A 302 8.25 -9.53 7.63
N PHE A 303 8.72 -9.66 8.87
CA PHE A 303 10.15 -9.59 9.16
C PHE A 303 10.91 -10.81 8.64
N ALA A 304 10.31 -11.99 8.64
CA ALA A 304 10.91 -13.18 8.03
C ALA A 304 11.17 -12.98 6.52
N GLN A 305 10.24 -12.35 5.80
CA GLN A 305 10.43 -12.04 4.38
C GLN A 305 11.47 -10.92 4.18
N ALA A 306 11.48 -9.90 5.04
CA ALA A 306 12.47 -8.84 4.99
C ALA A 306 13.89 -9.38 5.20
N ARG A 307 14.10 -10.29 6.16
CA ARG A 307 15.40 -10.97 6.38
C ARG A 307 15.82 -11.80 5.18
N GLN A 308 14.89 -12.51 4.53
CA GLN A 308 15.17 -13.26 3.30
C GLN A 308 15.49 -12.37 2.10
N SER A 309 14.96 -11.15 2.09
CA SER A 309 15.12 -10.19 0.99
C SER A 309 16.28 -9.21 1.23
N ALA A 310 16.99 -9.31 2.36
CA ALA A 310 18.05 -8.39 2.72
C ALA A 310 19.24 -8.48 1.72
N PRO A 311 19.82 -7.33 1.30
CA PRO A 311 19.49 -5.97 1.71
C PRO A 311 18.19 -5.45 1.09
N CYS A 312 17.33 -4.81 1.89
CA CYS A 312 16.02 -4.35 1.43
C CYS A 312 15.52 -3.10 2.14
N LEU A 313 14.57 -2.41 1.49
CA LEU A 313 13.76 -1.35 2.09
C LEU A 313 12.42 -1.92 2.56
N LEU A 314 12.13 -1.85 3.85
CA LEU A 314 10.85 -2.28 4.44
C LEU A 314 9.99 -1.07 4.81
N ILE A 315 8.80 -0.97 4.20
CA ILE A 315 7.93 0.21 4.30
C ILE A 315 6.68 -0.14 5.09
N PHE A 316 6.39 0.69 6.09
CA PHE A 316 5.16 0.69 6.86
C PHE A 316 4.45 2.03 6.64
N GLU A 317 3.34 2.04 5.91
CA GLU A 317 2.51 3.25 5.84
C GLU A 317 1.51 3.31 6.99
N ASP A 318 1.23 4.53 7.46
CA ASP A 318 0.29 4.79 8.56
C ASP A 318 0.59 3.94 9.80
N LEU A 319 1.84 4.03 10.28
CA LEU A 319 2.37 3.24 11.39
C LEU A 319 1.52 3.38 12.67
N ASP A 320 0.87 4.52 12.87
CA ASP A 320 -0.05 4.78 14.00
C ASP A 320 -1.36 4.00 13.90
N SER A 321 -1.74 3.55 12.71
CA SER A 321 -2.86 2.63 12.49
C SER A 321 -2.41 1.16 12.52
N LEU A 322 -1.18 0.87 12.09
CA LEU A 322 -0.63 -0.49 12.12
C LEU A 322 -0.27 -0.96 13.54
N VAL A 323 0.41 -0.11 14.31
CA VAL A 323 0.91 -0.47 15.64
C VAL A 323 -0.08 -0.02 16.70
N THR A 324 -0.87 -0.95 17.20
CA THR A 324 -1.82 -0.75 18.29
C THR A 324 -1.23 -1.24 19.62
N ASP A 325 -1.93 -0.97 20.72
CA ASP A 325 -1.49 -1.42 22.05
C ASP A 325 -1.25 -2.93 22.12
N GLU A 326 -2.03 -3.72 21.38
CA GLU A 326 -1.98 -5.19 21.34
C GLU A 326 -0.83 -5.73 20.46
N THR A 327 -0.47 -5.01 19.39
CA THR A 327 0.55 -5.47 18.42
C THR A 327 1.94 -4.92 18.71
N ARG A 328 2.02 -3.85 19.51
CA ARG A 328 3.24 -3.13 19.88
C ARG A 328 4.38 -4.01 20.37
N SER A 329 4.13 -4.90 21.33
CA SER A 329 5.20 -5.73 21.92
C SER A 329 5.81 -6.67 20.88
N TYR A 330 4.97 -7.28 20.04
CA TYR A 330 5.41 -8.13 18.94
C TYR A 330 6.21 -7.36 17.90
N PHE A 331 5.71 -6.18 17.49
CA PHE A 331 6.40 -5.31 16.54
C PHE A 331 7.77 -4.87 17.06
N LEU A 332 7.85 -4.42 18.32
CA LEU A 332 9.11 -3.99 18.93
C LEU A 332 10.13 -5.12 19.06
N ASN A 333 9.68 -6.34 19.36
CA ASN A 333 10.56 -7.51 19.43
C ASN A 333 11.20 -7.81 18.06
N GLU A 334 10.43 -7.72 16.98
CA GLU A 334 10.97 -7.92 15.62
C GLU A 334 11.88 -6.78 15.18
N VAL A 335 11.56 -5.52 15.53
CA VAL A 335 12.41 -4.34 15.22
C VAL A 335 13.74 -4.38 15.97
N ASP A 336 13.71 -4.77 17.25
CA ASP A 336 14.93 -4.91 18.05
C ASP A 336 15.80 -6.05 17.54
N GLY A 337 15.19 -7.09 16.95
CA GLY A 337 15.89 -8.13 16.22
C GLY A 337 16.72 -9.04 17.13
N LEU A 338 16.05 -9.86 17.94
CA LEU A 338 16.71 -11.04 18.55
C LEU A 338 17.27 -11.98 17.45
N GLU A 339 16.63 -11.97 16.28
CA GLU A 339 17.12 -12.52 15.02
C GLU A 339 17.81 -11.39 14.21
N SER A 340 18.93 -11.68 13.52
CA SER A 340 19.68 -10.63 12.80
C SER A 340 18.82 -9.94 11.73
N ASN A 341 18.69 -8.61 11.85
CA ASN A 341 18.04 -7.72 10.89
C ASN A 341 19.06 -6.98 10.00
N ASP A 342 20.24 -7.56 9.80
CA ASP A 342 21.29 -6.95 8.98
C ASP A 342 20.83 -6.73 7.53
N GLY A 343 21.09 -5.54 7.00
CA GLY A 343 20.70 -5.11 5.66
C GLY A 343 19.28 -4.57 5.52
N ILE A 344 18.51 -4.47 6.61
CA ILE A 344 17.14 -3.97 6.59
C ILE A 344 17.13 -2.47 6.95
N LEU A 345 16.67 -1.63 6.02
CA LEU A 345 16.28 -0.24 6.30
C LEU A 345 14.76 -0.16 6.39
N MET A 346 14.22 0.35 7.49
CA MET A 346 12.79 0.53 7.70
C MET A 346 12.38 1.99 7.48
N ILE A 347 11.30 2.22 6.75
CA ILE A 347 10.62 3.53 6.68
C ILE A 347 9.20 3.38 7.22
N GLY A 348 8.86 4.14 8.25
CA GLY A 348 7.51 4.29 8.75
C GLY A 348 6.93 5.65 8.38
N SER A 349 5.77 5.71 7.74
CA SER A 349 5.03 6.97 7.61
C SER A 349 3.97 7.08 8.71
N THR A 350 3.71 8.29 9.20
CA THR A 350 2.62 8.55 10.15
C THR A 350 2.11 9.98 10.01
N ASN A 351 0.82 10.19 10.30
CA ASN A 351 0.27 11.54 10.44
C ASN A 351 0.33 12.04 11.89
N HIS A 352 0.60 11.15 12.85
CA HIS A 352 0.48 11.41 14.29
C HIS A 352 1.66 10.78 15.06
N LEU A 353 2.81 11.46 15.05
CA LEU A 353 4.02 10.98 15.72
C LEU A 353 3.82 10.76 17.24
N ASP A 354 2.92 11.52 17.85
CA ASP A 354 2.57 11.47 19.27
C ASP A 354 1.72 10.25 19.65
N ARG A 355 0.95 9.70 18.70
CA ARG A 355 0.19 8.45 18.87
C ARG A 355 1.07 7.22 18.83
N LEU A 356 2.26 7.33 18.23
CA LEU A 356 3.23 6.25 18.23
C LEU A 356 3.79 6.02 19.63
N ASP A 357 3.97 4.75 19.96
CA ASP A 357 4.57 4.35 21.23
C ASP A 357 5.93 5.06 21.44
N PRO A 358 6.21 5.61 22.64
CA PRO A 358 7.48 6.29 22.94
C PRO A 358 8.71 5.42 22.67
N ALA A 359 8.58 4.10 22.76
CA ALA A 359 9.66 3.19 22.48
C ALA A 359 9.92 3.04 20.97
N ILE A 360 8.96 3.38 20.10
CA ILE A 360 9.16 3.52 18.65
C ILE A 360 9.69 4.92 18.33
N SER A 361 9.07 5.96 18.88
CA SER A 361 9.35 7.35 18.51
C SER A 361 10.58 7.96 19.21
N LYS A 362 10.94 7.56 20.43
CA LYS A 362 12.01 8.23 21.20
C LYS A 362 13.25 7.39 21.42
N ARG A 363 13.17 6.07 21.28
CA ARG A 363 14.30 5.17 21.59
C ARG A 363 15.27 5.07 20.40
N PRO A 364 16.56 5.40 20.59
CA PRO A 364 17.59 5.18 19.57
C PRO A 364 17.70 3.70 19.17
N SER A 365 18.26 3.39 18.00
CA SER A 365 18.45 2.04 17.42
C SER A 365 17.22 1.39 16.77
N ARG A 366 16.02 1.95 16.95
CA ARG A 366 14.79 1.48 16.29
C ARG A 366 14.45 2.36 15.09
N PHE A 367 13.96 3.56 15.37
CA PHE A 367 13.75 4.64 14.41
C PHE A 367 14.56 5.86 14.84
N ASP A 368 15.82 5.87 14.44
CA ASP A 368 16.83 6.83 14.84
C ASP A 368 16.75 8.15 14.07
N ARG A 369 16.21 8.14 12.85
CA ARG A 369 16.02 9.36 12.03
C ARG A 369 14.55 9.71 11.87
N LYS A 370 14.26 11.01 11.83
CA LYS A 370 12.89 11.54 11.66
C LYS A 370 12.91 12.73 10.71
N TYR A 371 12.00 12.70 9.76
CA TYR A 371 11.80 13.78 8.80
C TYR A 371 10.39 14.33 8.97
N HIS A 372 10.31 15.63 9.25
CA HIS A 372 9.06 16.35 9.42
C HIS A 372 8.62 16.98 8.09
N PHE A 373 7.53 16.46 7.53
CA PHE A 373 6.85 16.99 6.35
C PHE A 373 5.82 18.04 6.80
N LYS A 374 6.26 19.29 6.81
CA LYS A 374 5.46 20.46 7.20
C LYS A 374 4.50 20.87 6.10
N LEU A 375 3.67 21.88 6.37
CA LEU A 375 3.00 22.61 5.31
C LEU A 375 4.04 23.27 4.38
N PRO A 376 3.77 23.34 3.06
CA PRO A 376 4.70 23.92 2.11
C PRO A 376 4.85 25.43 2.35
N GLU A 377 6.08 25.90 2.36
CA GLU A 377 6.43 27.32 2.41
C GLU A 377 6.12 28.02 1.07
N GLU A 378 6.12 29.37 1.06
CA GLU A 378 5.78 30.15 -0.15
C GLU A 378 6.51 29.68 -1.41
N GLN A 379 7.82 29.44 -1.31
CA GLN A 379 8.67 28.97 -2.41
C GLN A 379 8.26 27.57 -2.91
N GLU A 380 7.85 26.68 -2.01
CA GLU A 380 7.38 25.34 -2.36
C GLU A 380 6.01 25.38 -3.04
N ARG A 381 5.13 26.29 -2.60
CA ARG A 381 3.82 26.54 -3.24
C ARG A 381 3.98 27.16 -4.62
N GLU A 382 4.92 28.09 -4.79
CA GLU A 382 5.30 28.63 -6.11
C GLU A 382 5.83 27.53 -7.03
N ALA A 383 6.75 26.68 -6.54
CA ALA A 383 7.26 25.55 -7.31
C ALA A 383 6.13 24.58 -7.71
N TYR A 384 5.13 24.38 -6.85
CA TYR A 384 3.95 23.58 -7.15
C TYR A 384 3.08 24.20 -8.25
N ALA A 385 2.91 25.53 -8.26
CA ALA A 385 2.25 26.23 -9.35
C ALA A 385 3.01 26.10 -10.68
N ALA A 386 4.35 26.21 -10.64
CA ALA A 386 5.20 26.02 -11.80
C ALA A 386 5.13 24.57 -12.34
N PHE A 387 5.01 23.58 -11.46
CA PHE A 387 4.77 22.19 -11.84
C PHE A 387 3.45 22.03 -12.64
N TRP A 388 2.35 22.62 -12.16
CA TRP A 388 1.07 22.60 -12.88
C TRP A 388 1.14 23.35 -14.21
N LYS A 389 1.84 24.48 -14.26
CA LYS A 389 2.10 25.21 -15.52
C LYS A 389 2.79 24.29 -16.53
N LYS A 390 3.87 23.60 -16.14
CA LYS A 390 4.60 22.66 -17.01
C LYS A 390 3.68 21.56 -17.56
N LYS A 391 2.77 21.04 -16.72
CA LYS A 391 1.77 20.04 -17.11
C LYS A 391 0.76 20.56 -18.14
N LEU A 392 0.47 21.86 -18.11
CA LEU A 392 -0.51 22.53 -18.97
C LEU A 392 0.08 23.13 -20.24
N VAL A 393 1.41 23.09 -20.46
CA VAL A 393 2.07 23.68 -21.65
C VAL A 393 1.46 23.21 -22.97
N LYS A 394 0.98 21.96 -23.05
CA LYS A 394 0.35 21.40 -24.25
C LYS A 394 -1.11 21.85 -24.45
N ASN A 395 -1.71 22.53 -23.48
CA ASN A 395 -3.10 22.97 -23.52
C ASN A 395 -3.17 24.47 -23.86
N HIS A 396 -3.38 24.79 -25.14
CA HIS A 396 -3.48 26.16 -25.63
C HIS A 396 -4.78 26.89 -25.21
N LYS A 397 -5.70 26.23 -24.51
CA LYS A 397 -6.96 26.84 -24.05
C LYS A 397 -6.81 27.62 -22.74
N ILE A 398 -5.71 27.43 -22.02
CA ILE A 398 -5.52 27.99 -20.68
C ILE A 398 -4.25 28.85 -20.69
N GLU A 399 -4.43 30.14 -20.49
CA GLU A 399 -3.33 31.07 -20.37
C GLU A 399 -2.79 31.06 -18.93
N PHE A 400 -1.59 30.51 -18.75
CA PHE A 400 -0.90 30.46 -17.46
C PHE A 400 0.48 31.13 -17.54
N PRO A 401 0.54 32.47 -17.38
CA PRO A 401 1.79 33.24 -17.34
C PRO A 401 2.72 32.79 -16.19
N THR A 402 4.02 32.98 -16.33
CA THR A 402 5.01 32.59 -15.29
C THR A 402 4.80 33.36 -14.00
N GLU A 403 4.41 34.61 -14.15
CA GLU A 403 4.21 35.64 -13.14
C GLU A 403 3.07 35.27 -12.18
N LEU A 404 2.16 34.39 -12.58
CA LEU A 404 1.11 33.86 -11.70
C LEU A 404 1.66 32.91 -10.63
N CYS A 405 2.79 32.23 -10.86
CA CYS A 405 3.33 31.26 -9.90
C CYS A 405 3.64 31.89 -8.52
N PRO A 406 4.40 33.00 -8.43
CA PRO A 406 4.66 33.65 -7.14
C PRO A 406 3.38 34.25 -6.53
N ILE A 407 2.44 34.75 -7.34
CA ILE A 407 1.15 35.27 -6.84
C ILE A 407 0.35 34.14 -6.18
N ILE A 408 0.24 32.98 -6.83
CA ILE A 408 -0.44 31.80 -6.27
C ILE A 408 0.27 31.33 -5.00
N GLY A 409 1.60 31.33 -4.97
CA GLY A 409 2.39 30.97 -3.78
C GLY A 409 2.04 31.83 -2.56
N LYS A 410 1.84 33.14 -2.76
CA LYS A 410 1.43 34.07 -1.71
C LYS A 410 -0.04 33.92 -1.30
N LEU A 411 -0.94 33.73 -2.26
CA LEU A 411 -2.39 33.63 -1.99
C LEU A 411 -2.79 32.33 -1.27
N THR A 412 -1.95 31.29 -1.33
CA THR A 412 -2.25 29.94 -0.84
C THR A 412 -1.57 29.62 0.50
N GLU A 413 -1.32 30.64 1.33
CA GLU A 413 -0.73 30.46 2.65
C GLU A 413 -1.51 29.43 3.49
N GLY A 414 -0.78 28.49 4.09
CA GLY A 414 -1.34 27.43 4.93
C GLY A 414 -2.02 26.27 4.17
N PHE A 415 -1.98 26.24 2.83
CA PHE A 415 -2.48 25.12 2.04
C PHE A 415 -1.46 23.97 2.03
N SER A 416 -1.92 22.73 2.19
CA SER A 416 -1.11 21.54 1.91
C SER A 416 -1.01 21.29 0.41
N PHE A 417 -0.07 20.44 -0.04
CA PHE A 417 -0.03 20.04 -1.46
C PHE A 417 -1.32 19.33 -1.92
N ALA A 418 -2.06 18.67 -1.03
CA ALA A 418 -3.37 18.11 -1.36
C ALA A 418 -4.41 19.21 -1.63
N TYR A 419 -4.46 20.26 -0.81
CA TYR A 419 -5.33 21.42 -1.06
C TYR A 419 -4.92 22.19 -2.32
N LEU A 420 -3.62 22.36 -2.57
CA LEU A 420 -3.14 22.97 -3.82
C LEU A 420 -3.53 22.13 -5.05
N LYS A 421 -3.43 20.79 -4.95
CA LYS A 421 -3.89 19.90 -6.02
C LYS A 421 -5.37 20.11 -6.31
N GLU A 422 -6.19 20.15 -5.28
CA GLU A 422 -7.64 20.36 -5.40
C GLU A 422 -7.94 21.73 -6.02
N LEU A 423 -7.26 22.79 -5.55
CA LEU A 423 -7.38 24.14 -6.10
C LEU A 423 -7.15 24.17 -7.61
N PHE A 424 -6.05 23.57 -8.09
CA PHE A 424 -5.78 23.50 -9.53
C PHE A 424 -6.82 22.67 -10.27
N VAL A 425 -7.24 21.52 -9.73
CA VAL A 425 -8.27 20.69 -10.37
C VAL A 425 -9.60 21.44 -10.51
N MET A 426 -10.09 22.06 -9.43
CA MET A 426 -11.33 22.83 -9.43
C MET A 426 -11.26 24.04 -10.37
N ALA A 427 -10.15 24.78 -10.35
CA ALA A 427 -9.97 25.94 -11.21
C ALA A 427 -9.96 25.55 -12.69
N LEU A 428 -9.20 24.51 -13.06
CA LEU A 428 -9.09 24.06 -14.45
C LEU A 428 -10.41 23.48 -14.98
N LEU A 429 -11.16 22.74 -14.17
CA LEU A 429 -12.49 22.23 -14.54
C LEU A 429 -13.50 23.36 -14.72
N THR A 430 -13.44 24.39 -13.89
CA THR A 430 -14.31 25.58 -13.99
C THR A 430 -14.05 26.33 -15.29
N VAL A 431 -12.77 26.58 -15.61
CA VAL A 431 -12.36 27.20 -16.88
C VAL A 431 -12.78 26.33 -18.08
N ALA A 432 -12.55 25.03 -18.02
CA ALA A 432 -12.89 24.11 -19.11
C ALA A 432 -14.40 24.00 -19.39
N ARG A 433 -15.24 24.15 -18.36
CA ARG A 433 -16.71 24.14 -18.49
C ARG A 433 -17.27 25.48 -18.98
N GLY A 434 -16.46 26.52 -19.10
CA GLY A 434 -16.94 27.88 -19.37
C GLY A 434 -17.84 28.41 -18.25
N GLY A 435 -17.58 27.97 -17.01
CA GLY A 435 -18.35 28.42 -15.84
C GLY A 435 -18.27 29.95 -15.67
N PRO A 436 -19.25 30.57 -14.98
CA PRO A 436 -19.24 32.01 -14.78
C PRO A 436 -17.94 32.44 -14.10
N VAL A 437 -17.18 33.31 -14.76
CA VAL A 437 -16.06 34.01 -14.13
C VAL A 437 -16.68 34.87 -13.03
N PRO A 438 -16.34 34.67 -11.75
CA PRO A 438 -16.86 35.48 -10.67
C PRO A 438 -16.57 36.96 -10.97
N ALA A 439 -17.60 37.80 -10.95
CA ALA A 439 -17.43 39.24 -11.09
C ALA A 439 -16.52 39.75 -9.97
N ASP A 440 -15.68 40.75 -10.26
CA ASP A 440 -14.70 41.29 -9.32
C ASP A 440 -15.33 41.56 -7.95
N SER A 441 -14.94 40.78 -6.95
CA SER A 441 -15.28 41.04 -5.54
C SER A 441 -14.30 42.04 -4.94
N ALA A 442 -14.05 43.13 -5.66
CA ALA A 442 -13.20 44.23 -5.21
C ALA A 442 -13.92 45.12 -4.17
N GLU A 443 -15.23 44.96 -3.96
CA GLU A 443 -16.01 45.87 -3.10
C GLU A 443 -16.15 45.42 -1.63
N GLU A 444 -15.86 44.16 -1.27
CA GLU A 444 -16.04 43.71 0.13
C GLU A 444 -14.86 44.01 1.07
N CYS A 445 -13.75 44.58 0.58
CA CYS A 445 -12.59 44.93 1.42
C CYS A 445 -12.66 46.34 2.05
N ALA A 446 -13.66 47.15 1.72
CA ALA A 446 -13.70 48.56 2.16
C ALA A 446 -14.50 48.83 3.45
N GLU A 447 -15.41 47.95 3.89
CA GLU A 447 -16.38 48.29 4.94
C GLU A 447 -16.02 47.89 6.39
N ILE A 448 -14.82 47.40 6.70
CA ILE A 448 -14.44 47.02 8.09
C ILE A 448 -13.44 48.00 8.75
N SER A 449 -13.16 49.16 8.15
CA SER A 449 -12.26 50.17 8.77
C SER A 449 -12.96 51.37 9.45
N ALA A 450 -14.28 51.49 9.36
CA ALA A 450 -15.03 52.58 10.00
C ALA A 450 -15.65 52.15 11.34
N GLY A 451 -14.80 51.88 12.34
CA GLY A 451 -15.27 51.40 13.65
C GLY A 451 -14.27 51.54 14.78
N ALA A 452 -13.43 52.58 14.77
CA ALA A 452 -12.63 52.95 15.92
C ALA A 452 -12.43 54.47 15.94
N THR A 453 -13.25 55.16 16.72
CA THR A 453 -12.96 56.54 17.14
C THR A 453 -12.82 56.56 18.65
N ASP A 454 -11.58 56.82 19.08
CA ASP A 454 -11.13 57.64 20.20
C ASP A 454 -11.90 57.63 21.52
N ALA A 455 -11.20 57.20 22.58
CA ALA A 455 -11.32 57.79 23.91
C ALA A 455 -9.94 57.79 24.60
N GLU A 456 -9.40 59.00 24.78
CA GLU A 456 -8.21 59.29 25.59
C GLU A 456 -8.41 59.07 27.10
N PRO A 457 -7.32 59.00 27.89
CA PRO A 457 -7.32 58.43 29.24
C PRO A 457 -7.40 59.50 30.35
N ALA A 458 -7.98 59.15 31.50
CA ALA A 458 -7.80 59.88 32.75
C ALA A 458 -7.79 58.91 33.94
N GLY A 459 -6.73 59.00 34.76
CA GLY A 459 -6.50 58.17 35.93
C GLY A 459 -7.21 58.64 37.21
N GLY A 460 -6.96 57.93 38.32
CA GLY A 460 -7.30 58.41 39.67
C GLY A 460 -7.65 57.34 40.70
N ASN A 461 -6.61 56.78 41.33
CA ASN A 461 -6.39 56.49 42.75
C ASN A 461 -7.49 55.98 43.74
N GLU A 462 -7.09 54.90 44.44
CA GLU A 462 -7.08 54.64 45.90
C GLU A 462 -8.30 54.17 46.74
N LYS A 463 -8.08 52.99 47.37
CA LYS A 463 -8.24 52.58 48.80
C LYS A 463 -9.56 52.01 49.39
N GLY A 464 -9.36 50.97 50.22
CA GLY A 464 -10.21 50.55 51.35
C GLY A 464 -10.88 49.17 51.18
N GLU A 465 -10.24 48.07 51.56
CA GLU A 465 -10.34 47.35 52.86
C GLU A 465 -11.49 46.32 52.99
N ALA A 466 -11.16 45.24 53.70
CA ALA A 466 -11.88 43.98 53.94
C ALA A 466 -13.28 44.17 54.58
N GLU A 467 -14.23 43.23 54.61
CA GLU A 467 -14.13 41.80 54.96
C GLU A 467 -15.48 41.08 54.71
N ASN A 468 -15.39 39.78 54.40
CA ASN A 468 -16.31 38.67 54.70
C ASN A 468 -17.74 38.58 54.14
N GLY A 469 -18.04 37.45 53.47
CA GLY A 469 -19.40 36.91 53.42
C GLY A 469 -19.79 36.03 52.23
N LYS A 470 -19.76 34.71 52.45
CA LYS A 470 -20.64 33.68 51.84
C LYS A 470 -20.48 33.32 50.34
N VAL A 471 -19.96 32.11 50.20
CA VAL A 471 -20.19 31.10 49.15
C VAL A 471 -21.61 31.15 48.55
N LYS A 472 -21.69 31.32 47.23
CA LYS A 472 -22.71 30.71 46.36
C LYS A 472 -22.08 30.40 44.99
N GLU A 473 -22.33 29.16 44.57
CA GLU A 473 -22.02 28.62 43.25
C GLU A 473 -22.51 29.54 42.12
N ALA A 474 -21.66 29.74 41.12
CA ALA A 474 -22.05 30.21 39.80
C ALA A 474 -21.22 29.46 38.76
N ASP A 475 -21.91 28.63 37.99
CA ASP A 475 -21.42 27.98 36.77
C ASP A 475 -20.70 29.00 35.88
N SER A 476 -19.39 28.85 35.75
CA SER A 476 -18.63 29.55 34.71
C SER A 476 -18.83 28.80 33.40
N ALA A 477 -19.75 29.32 32.59
CA ALA A 477 -19.96 28.94 31.20
C ALA A 477 -18.61 28.84 30.45
N GLU A 478 -18.36 27.67 29.90
CA GLU A 478 -17.28 27.36 28.98
C GLU A 478 -17.41 28.29 27.76
N LYS A 479 -16.56 29.32 27.67
CA LYS A 479 -16.46 30.15 26.47
C LYS A 479 -15.88 29.30 25.35
N SER A 480 -16.77 28.74 24.53
CA SER A 480 -16.49 28.28 23.18
C SER A 480 -15.61 29.32 22.46
N LYS A 481 -14.35 28.96 22.18
CA LYS A 481 -13.48 29.74 21.31
C LYS A 481 -14.05 29.65 19.89
N VAL A 482 -14.59 30.77 19.40
CA VAL A 482 -14.99 30.93 18.01
C VAL A 482 -13.75 30.66 17.13
N PRO A 483 -13.82 29.78 16.11
CA PRO A 483 -12.69 29.50 15.23
C PRO A 483 -12.30 30.77 14.47
N VAL A 484 -11.00 31.08 14.46
CA VAL A 484 -10.45 32.19 13.68
C VAL A 484 -10.56 31.81 12.20
N LYS A 485 -11.43 32.50 11.46
CA LYS A 485 -11.63 32.26 10.03
C LYS A 485 -10.37 32.70 9.27
N ARG A 486 -9.71 31.79 8.54
CA ARG A 486 -8.55 32.15 7.70
C ARG A 486 -9.00 33.06 6.57
N THR A 487 -8.33 34.19 6.39
CA THR A 487 -8.58 35.12 5.28
C THR A 487 -7.50 35.01 4.23
N MET A 488 -7.86 35.19 2.96
CA MET A 488 -6.91 35.18 1.84
C MET A 488 -5.88 36.30 2.02
N ALA A 489 -4.61 36.01 1.75
CA ALA A 489 -3.54 36.99 1.83
C ALA A 489 -3.80 38.16 0.86
N GLN A 490 -3.49 39.39 1.29
CA GLN A 490 -3.52 40.55 0.41
C GLN A 490 -2.22 40.59 -0.40
N VAL A 491 -2.34 40.42 -1.72
CA VAL A 491 -1.21 40.38 -2.66
C VAL A 491 -1.44 41.41 -3.75
N GLU A 492 -0.42 42.22 -4.06
CA GLU A 492 -0.46 43.15 -5.17
C GLU A 492 -0.43 42.40 -6.51
N ILE A 493 -1.45 42.63 -7.36
CA ILE A 493 -1.60 41.97 -8.66
C ILE A 493 -1.30 42.99 -9.77
N PRO A 494 -0.29 42.74 -10.63
CA PRO A 494 0.00 43.55 -11.81
C PRO A 494 -1.22 43.74 -12.70
N GLU A 495 -1.39 44.92 -13.29
CA GLU A 495 -2.58 45.25 -14.11
C GLU A 495 -2.79 44.27 -15.27
N GLU A 496 -1.70 43.81 -15.89
CA GLU A 496 -1.71 42.85 -16.99
C GLU A 496 -2.28 41.47 -16.61
N LEU A 497 -2.27 41.11 -15.33
CA LEU A 497 -2.76 39.82 -14.82
C LEU A 497 -4.17 39.92 -14.23
N ARG A 498 -4.70 41.12 -14.00
CA ARG A 498 -6.04 41.30 -13.37
C ARG A 498 -7.15 40.68 -14.20
N GLU A 499 -7.07 40.77 -15.52
CA GLU A 499 -8.05 40.18 -16.45
C GLU A 499 -7.78 38.72 -16.78
N ASN A 500 -6.75 38.10 -16.20
CA ASN A 500 -6.48 36.69 -16.43
C ASN A 500 -7.58 35.81 -15.80
N VAL A 501 -8.29 35.08 -16.67
CA VAL A 501 -9.43 34.24 -16.28
C VAL A 501 -9.04 33.18 -15.25
N LEU A 502 -7.86 32.56 -15.41
CA LEU A 502 -7.39 31.54 -14.48
C LEU A 502 -7.13 32.13 -13.09
N LEU A 503 -6.56 33.33 -13.00
CA LEU A 503 -6.32 34.00 -11.73
C LEU A 503 -7.64 34.34 -11.01
N LYS A 504 -8.63 34.92 -11.70
CA LYS A 504 -9.96 35.23 -11.11
C LYS A 504 -10.63 33.96 -10.55
N VAL A 505 -10.58 32.87 -11.31
CA VAL A 505 -11.13 31.57 -10.86
C VAL A 505 -10.35 31.04 -9.66
N ILE A 506 -9.01 31.06 -9.69
CA ILE A 506 -8.17 30.60 -8.57
C ILE A 506 -8.49 31.37 -7.30
N GLN A 507 -8.57 32.70 -7.35
CA GLN A 507 -8.90 33.53 -6.18
C GLN A 507 -10.26 33.15 -5.57
N HIS A 508 -11.27 32.89 -6.41
CA HIS A 508 -12.56 32.45 -5.94
C HIS A 508 -12.50 31.06 -5.28
N GLN A 509 -11.82 30.10 -5.91
CA GLN A 509 -11.66 28.76 -5.36
C GLN A 509 -10.83 28.75 -4.06
N ILE A 510 -9.85 29.64 -3.92
CA ILE A 510 -9.10 29.83 -2.66
C ILE A 510 -10.05 30.25 -1.53
N LYS A 511 -10.95 31.21 -1.78
CA LYS A 511 -11.95 31.63 -0.78
C LYS A 511 -12.85 30.46 -0.36
N THR A 512 -13.33 29.67 -1.32
CA THR A 512 -14.16 28.47 -1.05
C THR A 512 -13.41 27.44 -0.21
N LEU A 513 -12.17 27.11 -0.58
CA LEU A 513 -11.37 26.12 0.15
C LEU A 513 -11.00 26.62 1.56
N LEU A 514 -10.69 27.91 1.73
CA LEU A 514 -10.44 28.49 3.06
C LEU A 514 -11.65 28.39 3.99
N ASP A 515 -12.87 28.50 3.46
CA ASP A 515 -14.11 28.32 4.22
C ASP A 515 -14.35 26.86 4.63
N GLU A 516 -13.89 25.90 3.83
CA GLU A 516 -14.02 24.46 4.06
C GLU A 516 -12.88 23.86 4.89
N MET A 517 -11.75 24.57 5.02
CA MET A 517 -10.57 24.10 5.74
C MET A 517 -10.85 23.94 7.24
N ASP A 518 -10.33 22.84 7.80
CA ASP A 518 -10.29 22.64 9.24
C ASP A 518 -9.42 23.73 9.87
N ASN A 519 -10.02 24.53 10.78
CA ASN A 519 -9.38 25.66 11.43
C ASN A 519 -8.41 25.25 12.57
N THR A 520 -8.10 23.96 12.68
CA THR A 520 -7.08 23.46 13.60
C THR A 520 -5.71 24.06 13.20
N LYS A 521 -5.03 24.73 14.14
CA LYS A 521 -3.68 25.27 13.91
C LYS A 521 -2.69 24.13 13.71
N GLU A 522 -1.61 24.36 12.98
CA GLU A 522 -0.55 23.34 12.79
C GLU A 522 -0.01 22.82 14.13
N ASP A 523 0.14 23.70 15.13
CA ASP A 523 0.56 23.35 16.49
C ASP A 523 -0.54 22.63 17.31
N ASP A 524 -1.81 22.88 17.00
CA ASP A 524 -2.98 22.25 17.65
C ASP A 524 -3.43 20.96 16.93
N TRP A 525 -2.89 20.71 15.74
CA TRP A 525 -2.89 19.39 15.11
C TRP A 525 -2.07 18.52 16.04
N PRO A 526 -2.58 17.38 16.55
CA PRO A 526 -1.98 16.69 17.68
C PRO A 526 -0.48 16.43 17.44
N SER A 527 0.30 17.32 18.02
CA SER A 527 1.75 17.44 17.94
C SER A 527 2.24 17.94 19.29
N GLY A 528 1.83 17.22 20.33
CA GLY A 528 2.44 17.31 21.66
C GLY A 528 1.72 18.23 22.66
N ARG A 529 1.15 17.55 23.67
CA ARG A 529 0.68 18.03 24.98
C ARG A 529 -0.57 18.94 24.96
N ASP A 530 -1.72 18.32 25.24
CA ASP A 530 -2.31 18.51 26.56
C ASP A 530 -3.27 17.38 26.95
N ARG A 531 -3.25 17.04 28.24
CA ARG A 531 -4.08 15.99 28.85
C ARG A 531 -5.54 16.44 28.85
N VAL A 532 -6.39 15.80 28.06
CA VAL A 532 -7.84 15.85 28.30
C VAL A 532 -8.23 14.66 29.17
N LYS A 533 -8.64 15.00 30.41
CA LYS A 533 -9.20 14.08 31.40
C LYS A 533 -10.54 13.51 30.90
N GLY A 534 -10.81 12.30 31.37
CA GLY A 534 -11.86 11.39 30.90
C GLY A 534 -13.26 11.97 30.71
N VAL A 535 -13.92 11.42 29.68
CA VAL A 535 -15.38 11.35 29.56
C VAL A 535 -15.73 9.90 29.16
N PRO A 536 -16.80 9.27 29.69
CA PRO A 536 -17.00 7.83 29.63
C PRO A 536 -17.49 7.34 28.27
N ARG A 537 -17.00 6.17 27.85
CA ARG A 537 -17.45 5.43 26.67
C ARG A 537 -18.95 5.12 26.76
N ARG A 538 -19.75 5.69 25.84
CA ARG A 538 -21.08 5.13 25.50
C ARG A 538 -20.88 4.01 24.48
N VAL A 539 -21.18 2.79 24.91
CA VAL A 539 -21.29 1.60 24.07
C VAL A 539 -22.47 1.80 23.11
N ARG A 540 -22.22 1.77 21.80
CA ARG A 540 -23.28 1.53 20.80
C ARG A 540 -23.12 0.11 20.28
N THR A 541 -24.15 -0.68 20.55
CA THR A 541 -24.36 -2.05 20.10
C THR A 541 -24.27 -2.12 18.57
N ALA A 542 -23.34 -2.92 18.06
CA ALA A 542 -23.30 -3.27 16.64
C ALA A 542 -24.37 -4.33 16.36
N MET A 543 -25.24 -4.03 15.40
CA MET A 543 -26.22 -4.96 14.85
C MET A 543 -25.50 -5.76 13.75
N VAL A 544 -25.52 -7.08 13.90
CA VAL A 544 -24.97 -8.07 12.98
C VAL A 544 -25.79 -8.11 11.69
N CYS A 545 -25.13 -8.03 10.54
CA CYS A 545 -25.55 -8.62 9.27
C CYS A 545 -24.33 -9.26 8.62
#